data_AF-A0A8S0FVE7-F1
#
_entry.id   AF-A0A8S0FVE7-F1
#
_cell.length_a   1.000
_cell.length_b   1.000
_cell.length_c   1.000
_cell.angle_alpha   90.00
_cell.angle_beta   90.00
_cell.angle_gamma   90.00
#
_symmetry.space_group_name_H-M   'P 1'
#
loop_
_entity.id
_entity.type
_entity.pdbx_description
1 polymer ?
#
loop_
_entity_poly.entity_id
_entity_poly.type
_entity_poly.pdbx_seq_one_letter_code
_entity_poly.pdbx_strand_id
1 'polypeptide(L)'
;MPEERKDSLSLTQLRLNWGTPTGNWQGKASVYVSRDLRYWRPVQEDAPLMDLTRDSDRLKMDAISTNLTLSLEGNRYLLVILNSQSPALTLNSVSAIADSNEPESERIVIGARADKVSDDEAVWRWTQPQPLTSLRIDLENEGVLPVELVWRSGEKEPWQSLTKTVLYRLDGKRSEDIRLPGQLVEAVRIRTINARLPEALPALSGARDSYQLVFNTQGKGPYMLAWGNRAAKKADVGLDMLIPASLRKTQEIDNLPWAIPQESVTLGGELRLTATSAAEQQSQWKTLLVWGALILGVAVLAFMAWRIWREVKKDGAA
;
A
#
# COMPACT_ATOMS: atom_id res chain seq x y z
N MET A 1 -10.72 25.64 -13.76
CA MET A 1 -11.76 25.03 -12.89
C MET A 1 -13.07 24.94 -13.65
N PRO A 2 -13.89 23.89 -13.45
CA PRO A 2 -15.27 23.85 -13.94
C PRO A 2 -16.06 25.05 -13.41
N GLU A 3 -16.94 25.63 -14.23
CA GLU A 3 -17.69 26.85 -13.86
C GLU A 3 -18.61 26.65 -12.65
N GLU A 4 -19.09 25.42 -12.43
CA GLU A 4 -20.04 25.08 -11.37
C GLU A 4 -19.38 24.85 -10.00
N ARG A 5 -18.05 24.67 -9.96
CA ARG A 5 -17.33 24.33 -8.73
C ARG A 5 -16.89 25.63 -8.03
N LYS A 6 -17.34 25.83 -6.79
CA LYS A 6 -17.02 27.04 -5.99
C LYS A 6 -15.81 26.85 -5.07
N ASP A 7 -15.53 25.61 -4.66
CA ASP A 7 -14.45 25.30 -3.73
C ASP A 7 -13.09 25.26 -4.42
N SER A 8 -12.04 25.68 -3.70
CA SER A 8 -10.67 25.56 -4.17
C SER A 8 -10.28 24.09 -4.36
N LEU A 9 -9.59 23.80 -5.47
CA LEU A 9 -9.08 22.48 -5.82
C LEU A 9 -7.56 22.48 -5.74
N SER A 10 -7.01 21.87 -4.69
CA SER A 10 -5.60 21.50 -4.65
C SER A 10 -5.37 20.25 -5.51
N LEU A 11 -4.31 20.25 -6.29
CA LEU A 11 -3.91 19.15 -7.16
C LEU A 11 -2.41 18.92 -7.00
N THR A 12 -2.00 17.65 -7.10
CA THR A 12 -0.60 17.20 -6.95
C THR A 12 -0.02 16.68 -8.26
N GLN A 13 -0.86 16.25 -9.20
CA GLN A 13 -0.43 15.75 -10.51
C GLN A 13 -1.48 16.06 -11.59
N LEU A 14 -1.02 16.21 -12.83
CA LEU A 14 -1.83 16.17 -14.05
C LEU A 14 -1.51 14.88 -14.82
N ARG A 15 -2.50 14.02 -15.04
CA ARG A 15 -2.34 12.81 -15.85
C ARG A 15 -2.86 13.04 -17.26
N LEU A 16 -2.02 12.78 -18.25
CA LEU A 16 -2.28 12.96 -19.66
C LEU A 16 -2.67 11.61 -20.27
N ASN A 17 -3.84 11.52 -20.85
CA ASN A 17 -4.27 10.34 -21.59
C ASN A 17 -4.06 10.60 -23.07
N TRP A 18 -3.19 9.81 -23.72
CA TRP A 18 -2.95 9.83 -25.15
C TRP A 18 -3.22 8.45 -25.77
N GLY A 19 -3.51 8.44 -27.07
CA GLY A 19 -3.65 7.20 -27.83
C GLY A 19 -2.32 6.43 -27.91
N THR A 20 -2.37 5.09 -27.92
CA THR A 20 -1.16 4.25 -28.02
C THR A 20 -0.37 4.62 -29.27
N PRO A 21 0.89 5.10 -29.14
CA PRO A 21 1.71 5.46 -30.29
C PRO A 21 2.08 4.22 -31.12
N THR A 22 2.40 4.41 -32.40
CA THR A 22 2.81 3.32 -33.32
C THR A 22 4.19 2.74 -33.02
N GLY A 23 4.91 3.27 -32.03
CA GLY A 23 6.20 2.80 -31.56
C GLY A 23 6.62 3.49 -30.27
N ASN A 24 7.88 3.32 -29.85
CA ASN A 24 8.43 3.99 -28.67
C ASN A 24 8.35 5.51 -28.84
N TRP A 25 7.74 6.18 -27.87
CA TRP A 25 7.56 7.62 -27.87
C TRP A 25 8.17 8.26 -26.63
N GLN A 26 8.82 9.41 -26.83
CA GLN A 26 9.39 10.23 -25.76
C GLN A 26 9.16 11.70 -26.09
N GLY A 27 8.85 12.50 -25.07
CA GLY A 27 8.65 13.93 -25.22
C GLY A 27 8.76 14.65 -23.90
N LYS A 28 8.53 15.96 -23.94
CA LYS A 28 8.49 16.81 -22.77
C LYS A 28 7.18 17.57 -22.71
N ALA A 29 6.75 17.96 -21.52
CA ALA A 29 5.59 18.81 -21.33
C ALA A 29 5.88 19.90 -20.31
N SER A 30 5.40 21.10 -20.58
CA SER A 30 5.49 22.24 -19.67
C SER A 30 4.09 22.66 -19.24
N VAL A 31 3.93 22.95 -17.96
CA VAL A 31 2.66 23.34 -17.33
C VAL A 31 2.79 24.76 -16.83
N TYR A 32 1.82 25.59 -17.20
CA TYR A 32 1.69 26.97 -16.79
C TYR A 32 0.33 27.19 -16.12
N VAL A 33 0.28 28.19 -15.25
CA VAL A 33 -0.93 28.60 -14.56
C VAL A 33 -1.23 30.06 -14.76
N SER A 34 -2.50 30.40 -14.87
CA SER A 34 -2.96 31.78 -14.95
C SER A 34 -4.22 32.02 -14.12
N ARG A 35 -4.38 33.26 -13.66
CA ARG A 35 -5.60 33.75 -13.02
C ARG A 35 -6.57 34.34 -14.05
N ASP A 36 -6.04 34.88 -15.14
CA ASP A 36 -6.76 35.79 -16.04
C ASP A 36 -6.56 35.49 -17.54
N LEU A 37 -5.88 34.39 -17.87
CA LEU A 37 -5.48 33.99 -19.23
C LEU A 37 -4.49 34.93 -19.93
N ARG A 38 -4.04 36.01 -19.27
CA ARG A 38 -3.11 37.00 -19.84
C ARG A 38 -1.69 36.78 -19.32
N TYR A 39 -1.56 36.61 -18.01
CA TYR A 39 -0.28 36.38 -17.36
C TYR A 39 -0.14 34.91 -16.98
N TRP A 40 0.81 34.23 -17.63
CA TRP A 40 1.12 32.83 -17.40
C TRP A 40 2.38 32.71 -16.56
N ARG A 41 2.30 31.92 -15.49
CA ARG A 41 3.44 31.59 -14.63
C ARG A 41 3.80 30.11 -14.81
N PRO A 42 5.08 29.76 -14.94
CA PRO A 42 5.49 28.36 -15.01
C PRO A 42 5.18 27.65 -13.69
N VAL A 43 4.69 26.42 -13.77
CA VAL A 43 4.47 25.51 -12.63
C VAL A 43 5.51 24.39 -12.68
N GLN A 44 5.65 23.76 -13.84
CA GLN A 44 6.64 22.71 -14.09
C GLN A 44 7.04 22.80 -15.55
N GLU A 45 8.33 22.95 -15.82
CA GLU A 45 8.86 23.00 -17.18
C GLU A 45 9.52 21.68 -17.55
N ASP A 46 9.44 21.32 -18.83
CA ASP A 46 10.13 20.17 -19.42
C ASP A 46 9.98 18.84 -18.68
N ALA A 47 8.79 18.59 -18.10
CA ALA A 47 8.47 17.31 -17.50
C ALA A 47 8.58 16.19 -18.54
N PRO A 48 9.39 15.16 -18.30
CA PRO A 48 9.54 14.08 -19.26
C PRO A 48 8.23 13.29 -19.37
N LEU A 49 7.93 12.82 -20.58
CA LEU A 49 6.82 11.93 -20.87
C LEU A 49 7.33 10.81 -21.77
N MET A 50 6.87 9.57 -21.55
CA MET A 50 7.30 8.45 -22.38
C MET A 50 6.26 7.34 -22.45
N ASP A 51 6.32 6.60 -23.54
CA ASP A 51 5.54 5.39 -23.79
C ASP A 51 6.46 4.42 -24.55
N LEU A 52 7.06 3.48 -23.83
CA LEU A 52 8.06 2.56 -24.34
C LEU A 52 7.54 1.13 -24.24
N THR A 53 7.66 0.39 -25.34
CA THR A 53 7.30 -1.02 -25.42
C THR A 53 8.51 -1.85 -25.80
N ARG A 54 8.73 -2.96 -25.10
CA ARG A 54 9.70 -4.00 -25.45
C ARG A 54 9.08 -5.36 -25.13
N ASP A 55 8.92 -6.20 -26.15
CA ASP A 55 8.27 -7.51 -26.05
C ASP A 55 6.84 -7.37 -25.46
N SER A 56 6.58 -7.96 -24.29
CA SER A 56 5.30 -7.82 -23.56
C SER A 56 5.28 -6.67 -22.54
N ASP A 57 6.42 -6.04 -22.28
CA ASP A 57 6.56 -5.02 -21.25
C ASP A 57 6.33 -3.61 -21.83
N ARG A 58 5.52 -2.80 -21.16
CA ARG A 58 5.24 -1.40 -21.51
C ARG A 58 5.51 -0.49 -20.31
N LEU A 59 6.37 0.48 -20.50
CA LEU A 59 6.62 1.57 -19.55
C LEU A 59 5.93 2.83 -20.04
N LYS A 60 4.99 3.36 -19.24
CA LYS A 60 4.26 4.58 -19.54
C LYS A 60 4.47 5.60 -18.43
N MET A 61 4.97 6.79 -18.77
CA MET A 61 5.11 7.92 -17.87
C MET A 61 4.24 9.05 -18.39
N ASP A 62 3.01 9.10 -17.88
CA ASP A 62 1.93 9.96 -18.37
C ASP A 62 1.42 10.97 -17.35
N ALA A 63 2.13 11.13 -16.24
CA ALA A 63 1.80 12.08 -15.19
C ALA A 63 2.87 13.17 -15.06
N ILE A 64 2.42 14.41 -14.87
CA ILE A 64 3.25 15.57 -14.56
C ILE A 64 2.96 15.97 -13.12
N SER A 65 3.98 15.99 -12.27
CA SER A 65 3.85 16.50 -10.89
C SER A 65 3.59 18.01 -10.91
N THR A 66 2.55 18.44 -10.22
CA THR A 66 2.11 19.83 -10.14
C THR A 66 1.58 20.08 -8.74
N ASN A 67 2.27 20.83 -7.88
CA ASN A 67 1.75 21.21 -6.58
C ASN A 67 1.09 22.60 -6.69
N LEU A 68 -0.24 22.63 -6.82
CA LEU A 68 -0.97 23.85 -7.12
C LEU A 68 -2.38 23.84 -6.53
N THR A 69 -2.84 24.98 -6.04
CA THR A 69 -4.24 25.22 -5.70
C THR A 69 -4.91 26.06 -6.77
N LEU A 70 -6.00 25.52 -7.34
CA LEU A 70 -6.90 26.25 -8.22
C LEU A 70 -8.07 26.83 -7.42
N SER A 71 -8.45 28.08 -7.70
CA SER A 71 -9.60 28.72 -7.08
C SER A 71 -10.22 29.77 -8.01
N LEU A 72 -11.47 30.17 -7.73
CA LEU A 72 -12.16 31.20 -8.51
C LEU A 72 -11.50 32.59 -8.39
N GLU A 73 -11.00 32.92 -7.20
CA GLU A 73 -10.35 34.21 -6.90
C GLU A 73 -8.83 34.21 -7.16
N GLY A 74 -8.27 33.04 -7.46
CA GLY A 74 -6.84 32.82 -7.61
C GLY A 74 -6.48 32.23 -8.97
N ASN A 75 -5.62 31.23 -8.94
CA ASN A 75 -5.19 30.50 -10.13
C ASN A 75 -6.37 29.69 -10.67
N ARG A 76 -6.87 30.01 -11.87
CA ARG A 76 -8.09 29.40 -12.39
C ARG A 76 -7.85 28.53 -13.63
N TYR A 77 -6.82 28.87 -14.39
CA TYR A 77 -6.53 28.30 -15.70
C TYR A 77 -5.18 27.60 -15.71
N LEU A 78 -5.13 26.47 -16.41
CA LEU A 78 -3.91 25.71 -16.67
C LEU A 78 -3.68 25.65 -18.16
N LEU A 79 -2.41 25.72 -18.56
CA LEU A 79 -1.95 25.51 -19.92
C LEU A 79 -0.89 24.42 -19.89
N VAL A 80 -1.11 23.37 -20.67
CA VAL A 80 -0.16 22.29 -20.88
C VAL A 80 0.37 22.41 -22.29
N ILE A 81 1.69 22.57 -22.42
CA ILE A 81 2.40 22.65 -23.69
C ILE A 81 3.16 21.34 -23.87
N LEU A 82 2.83 20.59 -24.91
CA LEU A 82 3.58 19.39 -25.30
C LEU A 82 4.75 19.82 -26.20
N ASN A 83 5.96 19.73 -25.68
CA ASN A 83 7.21 19.90 -26.40
C ASN A 83 7.57 18.54 -27.05
N SER A 84 6.83 18.16 -28.09
CA SER A 84 7.04 16.87 -28.77
C SER A 84 8.24 16.92 -29.72
N GLN A 85 9.08 15.89 -29.68
CA GLN A 85 9.90 15.47 -30.83
C GLN A 85 9.07 14.47 -31.65
N SER A 86 9.21 14.47 -32.98
CA SER A 86 8.42 13.63 -33.90
C SER A 86 8.38 12.15 -33.48
N PRO A 87 7.21 11.48 -33.53
CA PRO A 87 5.90 11.93 -34.03
C PRO A 87 5.07 12.72 -33.02
N ALA A 88 4.14 13.54 -33.54
CA ALA A 88 3.18 14.29 -32.72
C ALA A 88 2.23 13.35 -31.95
N LEU A 89 1.98 13.68 -30.68
CA LEU A 89 1.17 12.87 -29.79
C LEU A 89 -0.29 13.37 -29.78
N THR A 90 -1.24 12.49 -30.04
CA THR A 90 -2.68 12.80 -29.93
C THR A 90 -3.14 12.65 -28.48
N LEU A 91 -3.42 13.77 -27.83
CA LEU A 91 -3.93 13.81 -26.47
C LEU A 91 -5.46 13.65 -26.47
N ASN A 92 -5.96 12.64 -25.75
CA ASN A 92 -7.38 12.34 -25.62
C ASN A 92 -8.03 13.10 -24.45
N SER A 93 -7.34 13.16 -23.31
CA SER A 93 -7.82 13.89 -22.13
C SER A 93 -6.70 14.25 -21.16
N VAL A 94 -6.97 15.19 -20.26
CA VAL A 94 -6.12 15.51 -19.12
C VAL A 94 -6.97 15.43 -17.86
N SER A 95 -6.52 14.64 -16.89
CA SER A 95 -7.16 14.48 -15.59
C SER A 95 -6.31 15.14 -14.53
N ALA A 96 -6.90 16.02 -13.74
CA ALA A 96 -6.27 16.54 -12.53
C ALA A 96 -6.43 15.53 -11.40
N ILE A 97 -5.31 15.12 -10.80
CA ILE A 97 -5.31 14.30 -9.59
C ILE A 97 -5.34 15.28 -8.42
N ALA A 98 -6.48 15.34 -7.76
CA ALA A 98 -6.68 16.18 -6.60
C ALA A 98 -5.71 15.77 -5.50
N ASP A 99 -5.23 16.76 -4.76
CA ASP A 99 -4.57 16.54 -3.49
C ASP A 99 -5.61 15.93 -2.55
N SER A 100 -5.56 14.61 -2.38
CA SER A 100 -6.33 13.92 -1.36
C SER A 100 -5.66 14.25 -0.03
N ASN A 101 -5.95 15.45 0.50
CA ASN A 101 -5.81 15.75 1.91
C ASN A 101 -6.92 15.00 2.67
N GLU A 102 -6.97 13.67 2.56
CA GLU A 102 -7.18 12.91 3.78
C GLU A 102 -6.01 13.33 4.67
N PRO A 103 -6.25 13.82 5.90
CA PRO A 103 -5.15 14.17 6.79
C PRO A 103 -4.19 12.99 6.73
N GLU A 104 -2.97 13.23 6.27
CA GLU A 104 -1.99 12.17 6.10
C GLU A 104 -1.80 11.61 7.51
N SER A 105 -2.51 10.51 7.81
CA SER A 105 -2.47 9.87 9.11
C SER A 105 -1.02 9.76 9.46
N GLU A 106 -0.62 10.33 10.61
CA GLU A 106 0.76 10.37 11.01
C GLU A 106 1.35 8.97 10.82
N ARG A 107 2.37 8.84 9.97
CA ARG A 107 2.87 7.52 9.59
C ARG A 107 4.06 7.15 10.44
N ILE A 108 4.05 5.91 10.91
CA ILE A 108 5.21 5.32 11.57
C ILE A 108 6.09 4.71 10.49
N VAL A 109 7.30 5.24 10.34
CA VAL A 109 8.32 4.73 9.42
C VAL A 109 9.21 3.73 10.14
N ILE A 110 9.39 2.55 9.54
CA ILE A 110 10.15 1.44 10.10
C ILE A 110 11.19 1.01 9.08
N GLY A 111 12.46 1.21 9.40
CA GLY A 111 13.58 0.75 8.59
C GLY A 111 13.65 -0.77 8.51
N ALA A 112 14.03 -1.30 7.36
CA ALA A 112 14.32 -2.71 7.17
C ALA A 112 15.82 -2.96 7.17
N ARG A 113 16.24 -4.15 7.65
CA ARG A 113 17.63 -4.60 7.58
C ARG A 113 17.89 -5.23 6.23
N ALA A 114 18.95 -4.81 5.56
CA ALA A 114 19.35 -5.31 4.26
C ALA A 114 20.36 -6.47 4.37
N ASP A 115 20.17 -7.50 3.55
CA ASP A 115 21.08 -8.61 3.34
C ASP A 115 21.35 -8.76 1.83
N LYS A 116 22.60 -8.57 1.39
CA LYS A 116 22.99 -8.77 -0.01
C LYS A 116 23.00 -10.28 -0.33
N VAL A 117 22.34 -10.69 -1.41
CA VAL A 117 22.27 -12.10 -1.85
C VAL A 117 23.25 -12.34 -3.00
N SER A 118 23.26 -11.46 -3.99
CA SER A 118 24.15 -11.49 -5.17
C SER A 118 24.45 -10.06 -5.64
N ASP A 119 25.16 -9.93 -6.76
CA ASP A 119 25.40 -8.63 -7.39
C ASP A 119 24.17 -8.01 -8.05
N ASP A 120 23.09 -8.77 -8.23
CA ASP A 120 21.82 -8.33 -8.79
C ASP A 120 20.62 -8.48 -7.84
N GLU A 121 20.81 -9.10 -6.66
CA GLU A 121 19.73 -9.38 -5.71
C GLU A 121 20.10 -9.06 -4.25
N ALA A 122 19.17 -8.43 -3.54
CA ALA A 122 19.25 -8.22 -2.10
C ALA A 122 17.86 -8.34 -1.45
N VAL A 123 17.84 -8.64 -0.15
CA VAL A 123 16.61 -8.85 0.63
C VAL A 123 16.62 -7.91 1.83
N TRP A 124 15.48 -7.26 2.06
CA TRP A 124 15.24 -6.39 3.21
C TRP A 124 14.20 -7.05 4.11
N ARG A 125 14.50 -7.12 5.40
CA ARG A 125 13.69 -7.81 6.42
C ARG A 125 13.37 -6.88 7.58
N TRP A 126 12.15 -7.00 8.09
CA TRP A 126 11.80 -6.44 9.40
C TRP A 126 11.96 -7.52 10.47
N THR A 127 12.26 -7.11 11.71
CA THR A 127 12.39 -8.04 12.85
C THR A 127 11.14 -8.91 13.05
N GLN A 128 9.97 -8.36 12.72
CA GLN A 128 8.69 -9.06 12.73
C GLN A 128 7.85 -8.58 11.55
N PRO A 129 6.93 -9.41 11.01
CA PRO A 129 6.02 -8.99 9.95
C PRO A 129 5.26 -7.71 10.32
N GLN A 130 5.30 -6.70 9.46
CA GLN A 130 4.67 -5.39 9.70
C GLN A 130 3.47 -5.17 8.77
N PRO A 131 2.34 -4.63 9.24
CA PRO A 131 1.22 -4.24 8.38
C PRO A 131 1.55 -2.93 7.67
N LEU A 132 2.23 -3.01 6.53
CA LEU A 132 2.74 -1.83 5.82
C LEU A 132 1.73 -1.31 4.80
N THR A 133 1.54 0.00 4.75
CA THR A 133 0.70 0.70 3.77
C THR A 133 1.51 1.34 2.64
N SER A 134 2.82 1.52 2.84
CA SER A 134 3.73 1.94 1.77
C SER A 134 5.19 1.51 2.01
N LEU A 135 5.97 1.46 0.95
CA LEU A 135 7.41 1.27 0.95
C LEU A 135 8.11 2.48 0.36
N ARG A 136 9.16 2.94 1.03
CA ARG A 136 10.09 3.94 0.52
C ARG A 136 11.43 3.28 0.28
N ILE A 137 12.01 3.55 -0.90
CA ILE A 137 13.31 3.03 -1.30
C ILE A 137 14.14 4.22 -1.78
N ASP A 138 15.19 4.53 -1.03
CA ASP A 138 16.07 5.66 -1.28
C ASP A 138 17.43 5.17 -1.76
N LEU A 139 17.87 5.68 -2.92
CA LEU A 139 19.23 5.48 -3.40
C LEU A 139 20.17 6.44 -2.65
N GLU A 140 21.31 5.92 -2.19
CA GLU A 140 22.30 6.73 -1.47
C GLU A 140 22.92 7.80 -2.38
N ASN A 141 23.27 7.41 -3.60
CA ASN A 141 23.85 8.29 -4.61
C ASN A 141 22.86 8.58 -5.74
N GLU A 142 23.15 9.62 -6.52
CA GLU A 142 22.41 9.88 -7.74
C GLU A 142 22.54 8.73 -8.72
N GLY A 143 21.44 8.41 -9.41
CA GLY A 143 21.41 7.29 -10.33
C GLY A 143 20.00 6.79 -10.62
N VAL A 144 19.96 5.76 -11.46
CA VAL A 144 18.74 5.10 -11.93
C VAL A 144 18.96 3.59 -11.85
N LEU A 145 18.02 2.88 -11.25
CA LEU A 145 18.10 1.44 -11.00
C LEU A 145 16.76 0.77 -11.37
N PRO A 146 16.68 0.13 -12.54
CA PRO A 146 15.53 -0.70 -12.91
C PRO A 146 15.47 -1.96 -12.04
N VAL A 147 14.33 -2.21 -11.41
CA VAL A 147 14.16 -3.31 -10.45
C VAL A 147 12.83 -4.05 -10.59
N GLU A 148 12.86 -5.32 -10.24
CA GLU A 148 11.70 -6.13 -9.89
C GLU A 148 11.65 -6.29 -8.37
N LEU A 149 10.47 -6.02 -7.81
CA LEU A 149 10.18 -6.13 -6.39
C LEU A 149 9.26 -7.31 -6.16
N VAL A 150 9.65 -8.17 -5.24
CA VAL A 150 8.80 -9.25 -4.73
C VAL A 150 8.79 -9.21 -3.20
N TRP A 151 7.71 -9.68 -2.59
CA TRP A 151 7.52 -9.59 -1.14
C TRP A 151 6.93 -10.88 -0.59
N ARG A 152 6.96 -11.06 0.73
CA ARG A 152 6.27 -12.17 1.42
C ARG A 152 5.76 -11.74 2.78
N SER A 153 4.70 -12.38 3.24
CA SER A 153 4.02 -12.04 4.49
C SER A 153 4.62 -12.70 5.74
N GLY A 154 5.41 -13.76 5.56
CA GLY A 154 6.05 -14.50 6.63
C GLY A 154 7.23 -15.33 6.13
N GLU A 155 8.02 -15.85 7.06
CA GLU A 155 9.28 -16.51 6.74
C GLU A 155 9.13 -17.75 5.86
N LYS A 156 8.04 -18.50 6.06
CA LYS A 156 7.71 -19.73 5.32
C LYS A 156 6.69 -19.51 4.20
N GLU A 157 6.21 -18.28 4.04
CA GLU A 157 5.23 -17.93 3.02
C GLU A 157 5.92 -17.77 1.65
N PRO A 158 5.23 -18.10 0.55
CA PRO A 158 5.79 -17.96 -0.79
C PRO A 158 6.01 -16.48 -1.12
N TRP A 159 7.02 -16.23 -1.96
CA TRP A 159 7.24 -14.91 -2.55
C TRP A 159 6.13 -14.56 -3.52
N GLN A 160 5.66 -13.32 -3.46
CA GLN A 160 4.61 -12.75 -4.29
C GLN A 160 5.16 -11.56 -5.07
N SER A 161 4.73 -11.41 -6.32
CA SER A 161 5.11 -10.25 -7.12
C SER A 161 4.52 -8.97 -6.54
N LEU A 162 5.35 -7.93 -6.38
CA LEU A 162 4.89 -6.61 -5.98
C LEU A 162 4.72 -5.71 -7.20
N THR A 163 5.83 -5.40 -7.88
CA THR A 163 5.85 -4.52 -9.06
C THR A 163 7.22 -4.56 -9.75
N LYS A 164 7.27 -4.11 -11.01
CA LYS A 164 8.51 -3.78 -11.72
C LYS A 164 8.54 -2.27 -11.93
N THR A 165 9.63 -1.62 -11.53
CA THR A 165 9.72 -0.15 -11.58
C THR A 165 11.16 0.31 -11.73
N VAL A 166 11.34 1.63 -11.87
CA VAL A 166 12.65 2.27 -11.93
C VAL A 166 12.82 3.13 -10.69
N LEU A 167 13.80 2.77 -9.87
CA LEU A 167 14.23 3.59 -8.74
C LEU A 167 15.19 4.67 -9.24
N TYR A 168 15.06 5.90 -8.78
CA TYR A 168 15.95 6.97 -9.16
C TYR A 168 16.15 7.99 -8.04
N ARG A 169 17.31 8.65 -8.10
CA ARG A 169 17.61 9.87 -7.38
C ARG A 169 18.37 10.79 -8.33
N LEU A 170 17.77 11.92 -8.70
CA LEU A 170 18.34 12.86 -9.69
C LEU A 170 17.95 14.29 -9.29
N ASP A 171 18.91 15.20 -9.21
CA ASP A 171 18.67 16.63 -8.93
C ASP A 171 17.84 16.85 -7.66
N GLY A 172 18.11 16.07 -6.62
CA GLY A 172 17.35 16.10 -5.35
C GLY A 172 15.93 15.52 -5.42
N LYS A 173 15.47 15.04 -6.58
CA LYS A 173 14.22 14.28 -6.72
C LYS A 173 14.48 12.79 -6.54
N ARG A 174 13.48 12.07 -6.05
CA ARG A 174 13.51 10.60 -5.87
C ARG A 174 12.25 9.93 -6.39
N SER A 175 12.31 8.62 -6.58
CA SER A 175 11.13 7.80 -6.84
C SER A 175 10.06 7.93 -5.76
N GLU A 176 8.80 7.85 -6.17
CA GLU A 176 7.64 7.87 -5.26
C GLU A 176 7.55 6.62 -4.37
N ASP A 177 6.88 6.76 -3.23
CA ASP A 177 6.64 5.65 -2.31
C ASP A 177 5.67 4.64 -2.95
N ILE A 178 5.98 3.35 -2.85
CA ILE A 178 5.19 2.26 -3.42
C ILE A 178 4.06 1.93 -2.46
N ARG A 179 2.81 2.04 -2.90
CA ARG A 179 1.63 1.73 -2.09
C ARG A 179 1.46 0.22 -1.90
N LEU A 180 1.10 -0.18 -0.70
CA LEU A 180 0.79 -1.56 -0.32
C LEU A 180 -0.65 -1.67 0.18
N PRO A 181 -1.30 -2.83 0.04
CA PRO A 181 -2.68 -3.04 0.47
C PRO A 181 -2.85 -3.17 2.01
N GLY A 182 -1.86 -2.80 2.83
CA GLY A 182 -1.92 -2.90 4.29
C GLY A 182 -1.71 -4.32 4.84
N GLN A 183 -1.19 -5.24 4.03
CA GLN A 183 -0.94 -6.62 4.44
C GLN A 183 0.33 -6.73 5.32
N LEU A 184 0.43 -7.81 6.10
CA LEU A 184 1.65 -8.13 6.84
C LEU A 184 2.78 -8.42 5.85
N VAL A 185 3.91 -7.72 5.99
CA VAL A 185 5.12 -7.89 5.18
C VAL A 185 6.27 -8.24 6.11
N GLU A 186 6.91 -9.39 5.88
CA GLU A 186 8.12 -9.80 6.58
C GLU A 186 9.39 -9.39 5.84
N ALA A 187 9.38 -9.56 4.52
CA ALA A 187 10.53 -9.23 3.70
C ALA A 187 10.14 -8.75 2.30
N VAL A 188 11.00 -7.90 1.74
CA VAL A 188 10.98 -7.44 0.36
C VAL A 188 12.31 -7.81 -0.28
N ARG A 189 12.28 -8.44 -1.45
CA ARG A 189 13.45 -8.72 -2.28
C ARG A 189 13.44 -7.76 -3.46
N ILE A 190 14.60 -7.18 -3.73
CA ILE A 190 14.85 -6.35 -4.91
C ILE A 190 15.80 -7.12 -5.81
N ARG A 191 15.39 -7.30 -7.07
CA ARG A 191 16.25 -7.82 -8.14
C ARG A 191 16.42 -6.78 -9.23
N THR A 192 17.64 -6.50 -9.64
CA THR A 192 17.92 -5.54 -10.71
C THR A 192 17.63 -6.12 -12.08
N ILE A 193 17.15 -5.29 -13.00
CA ILE A 193 16.84 -5.69 -14.37
C ILE A 193 17.96 -5.17 -15.29
N ASN A 194 18.82 -6.07 -15.78
CA ASN A 194 19.97 -5.73 -16.64
C ASN A 194 20.92 -4.69 -16.04
N ALA A 195 21.00 -4.62 -14.70
CA ALA A 195 21.90 -3.73 -13.96
C ALA A 195 22.52 -4.51 -12.79
N ARG A 196 23.55 -3.94 -12.17
CA ARG A 196 24.08 -4.43 -10.89
C ARG A 196 23.53 -3.58 -9.76
N LEU A 197 23.40 -4.17 -8.58
CA LEU A 197 23.16 -3.43 -7.36
C LEU A 197 24.33 -2.47 -7.09
N PRO A 198 24.04 -1.25 -6.61
CA PRO A 198 25.08 -0.34 -6.13
C PRO A 198 25.85 -0.96 -4.97
N GLU A 199 27.10 -0.51 -4.77
CA GLU A 199 27.95 -0.98 -3.68
C GLU A 199 27.30 -0.74 -2.32
N ALA A 200 26.75 0.47 -2.13
CA ALA A 200 25.85 0.78 -1.03
C ALA A 200 24.41 0.43 -1.41
N LEU A 201 23.82 -0.51 -0.67
CA LEU A 201 22.45 -0.95 -0.92
C LEU A 201 21.44 0.19 -0.66
N PRO A 202 20.34 0.26 -1.45
CA PRO A 202 19.27 1.22 -1.20
C PRO A 202 18.71 1.12 0.22
N ALA A 203 18.44 2.27 0.85
CA ALA A 203 17.75 2.32 2.13
C ALA A 203 16.26 2.00 1.90
N LEU A 204 15.76 0.94 2.52
CA LEU A 204 14.35 0.56 2.44
C LEU A 204 13.68 0.76 3.79
N SER A 205 12.55 1.46 3.76
CA SER A 205 11.67 1.61 4.91
C SER A 205 10.22 1.35 4.54
N GLY A 206 9.49 0.77 5.48
CA GLY A 206 8.05 0.60 5.40
C GLY A 206 7.37 1.68 6.21
N ALA A 207 6.22 2.15 5.76
CA ALA A 207 5.36 3.01 6.55
C ALA A 207 4.01 2.35 6.80
N ARG A 208 3.45 2.60 7.98
CA ARG A 208 2.09 2.22 8.36
C ARG A 208 1.41 3.39 9.06
N ASP A 209 0.10 3.36 9.10
CA ASP A 209 -0.68 4.39 9.78
C ASP A 209 -0.46 4.29 11.30
N SER A 210 -0.34 5.43 11.97
CA SER A 210 -0.40 5.49 13.43
C SER A 210 -1.85 5.33 13.88
N TYR A 211 -2.01 4.79 15.09
CA TYR A 211 -3.29 4.70 15.76
C TYR A 211 -3.23 5.52 17.04
N GLN A 212 -4.20 6.42 17.21
CA GLN A 212 -4.45 7.10 18.47
C GLN A 212 -5.38 6.24 19.32
N LEU A 213 -4.94 5.88 20.53
CA LEU A 213 -5.76 5.16 21.50
C LEU A 213 -6.33 6.15 22.51
N VAL A 214 -7.66 6.29 22.52
CA VAL A 214 -8.39 7.05 23.55
C VAL A 214 -8.96 6.07 24.56
N PHE A 215 -8.71 6.30 25.84
CA PHE A 215 -9.20 5.45 26.92
C PHE A 215 -9.64 6.29 28.13
N ASN A 216 -10.64 5.79 28.84
CA ASN A 216 -11.04 6.36 30.13
C ASN A 216 -10.30 5.63 31.25
N THR A 217 -9.80 6.38 32.23
CA THR A 217 -9.11 5.83 33.39
C THR A 217 -10.09 5.64 34.55
N GLN A 218 -10.07 4.46 35.17
CA GLN A 218 -10.84 4.19 36.38
C GLN A 218 -9.90 3.73 37.50
N GLY A 219 -10.04 4.33 38.69
CA GLY A 219 -9.18 4.03 39.84
C GLY A 219 -7.86 4.82 39.86
N LYS A 220 -6.93 4.42 40.73
CA LYS A 220 -5.61 5.06 40.86
C LYS A 220 -4.61 4.38 39.92
N GLY A 221 -3.81 5.15 39.19
CA GLY A 221 -2.73 4.64 38.35
C GLY A 221 -1.54 4.09 39.17
N PRO A 222 -0.47 3.60 38.49
CA PRO A 222 -0.25 3.64 37.04
C PRO A 222 -1.14 2.64 36.27
N TYR A 223 -1.44 2.98 35.02
CA TYR A 223 -2.22 2.14 34.10
C TYR A 223 -1.28 1.38 33.15
N MET A 224 -1.66 0.18 32.73
CA MET A 224 -0.87 -0.67 31.83
C MET A 224 -1.60 -0.88 30.51
N LEU A 225 -1.00 -0.42 29.42
CA LEU A 225 -1.41 -0.78 28.06
C LEU A 225 -0.62 -2.02 27.64
N ALA A 226 -1.32 -3.14 27.39
CA ALA A 226 -0.72 -4.36 26.85
C ALA A 226 -1.18 -4.56 25.40
N TRP A 227 -0.26 -4.91 24.52
CA TRP A 227 -0.55 -5.15 23.10
C TRP A 227 0.16 -6.42 22.59
N GLY A 228 -0.19 -6.85 21.38
CA GLY A 228 0.45 -7.97 20.69
C GLY A 228 -0.10 -9.36 21.01
N ASN A 229 -0.95 -9.54 22.03
CA ASN A 229 -1.55 -10.86 22.30
C ASN A 229 -2.69 -11.17 21.31
N ARG A 230 -2.46 -12.10 20.38
CA ARG A 230 -3.48 -12.52 19.39
C ARG A 230 -4.73 -13.13 20.05
N ALA A 231 -4.58 -13.78 21.19
CA ALA A 231 -5.69 -14.39 21.93
C ALA A 231 -6.41 -13.41 22.88
N ALA A 232 -6.07 -12.11 22.86
CA ALA A 232 -6.71 -11.13 23.72
C ALA A 232 -8.20 -11.00 23.38
N LYS A 233 -9.04 -10.91 24.44
CA LYS A 233 -10.47 -10.64 24.25
C LYS A 233 -10.64 -9.19 23.78
N LYS A 234 -11.46 -9.02 22.75
CA LYS A 234 -11.85 -7.70 22.24
C LYS A 234 -12.57 -6.91 23.35
N ALA A 235 -12.04 -5.73 23.66
CA ALA A 235 -12.57 -4.86 24.72
C ALA A 235 -12.63 -3.38 24.27
N ASP A 236 -12.40 -3.10 22.98
CA ASP A 236 -12.65 -1.77 22.42
C ASP A 236 -14.14 -1.45 22.44
N VAL A 237 -14.42 -0.19 22.72
CA VAL A 237 -15.73 0.43 22.62
C VAL A 237 -15.65 1.51 21.53
N GLY A 238 -16.77 1.74 20.85
CA GLY A 238 -16.83 2.81 19.85
C GLY A 238 -16.50 4.16 20.49
N LEU A 239 -15.78 5.02 19.77
CA LEU A 239 -15.37 6.33 20.27
C LEU A 239 -16.56 7.16 20.79
N ASP A 240 -17.72 7.05 20.16
CA ASP A 240 -18.96 7.73 20.59
C ASP A 240 -19.49 7.26 21.96
N MET A 241 -19.15 6.05 22.39
CA MET A 241 -19.46 5.55 23.73
C MET A 241 -18.51 6.12 24.79
N LEU A 242 -17.30 6.53 24.40
CA LEU A 242 -16.33 7.18 25.29
C LEU A 242 -16.56 8.69 25.35
N ILE A 243 -16.73 9.33 24.19
CA ILE A 243 -16.92 10.78 24.05
C ILE A 243 -18.10 11.03 23.10
N PRO A 244 -19.28 11.36 23.65
CA PRO A 244 -20.46 11.68 22.85
C PRO A 244 -20.19 12.75 21.79
N ALA A 245 -20.78 12.59 20.60
CA ALA A 245 -20.58 13.51 19.46
C ALA A 245 -20.91 14.99 19.78
N SER A 246 -21.82 15.25 20.72
CA SER A 246 -22.13 16.60 21.19
C SER A 246 -20.97 17.27 21.93
N LEU A 247 -20.19 16.50 22.70
CA LEU A 247 -19.03 17.00 23.45
C LEU A 247 -17.79 17.15 22.56
N ARG A 248 -17.67 16.37 21.47
CA ARG A 248 -16.55 16.48 20.51
C ARG A 248 -16.48 17.84 19.80
N LYS A 249 -17.57 18.61 19.77
CA LYS A 249 -17.59 19.98 19.22
C LYS A 249 -16.88 21.01 20.10
N THR A 250 -16.81 20.75 21.42
CA THR A 250 -16.19 21.66 22.39
C THR A 250 -14.92 21.08 22.98
N GLN A 251 -14.74 19.75 22.89
CA GLN A 251 -13.59 19.02 23.40
C GLN A 251 -13.07 18.09 22.30
N GLU A 252 -12.22 18.65 21.43
CA GLU A 252 -11.55 17.89 20.39
C GLU A 252 -10.61 16.84 21.00
N ILE A 253 -10.43 15.72 20.29
CA ILE A 253 -9.62 14.58 20.75
C ILE A 253 -8.17 14.99 20.96
N ASP A 254 -7.63 15.84 20.09
CA ASP A 254 -6.25 16.32 20.15
C ASP A 254 -5.99 17.22 21.37
N ASN A 255 -7.05 17.76 22.00
CA ASN A 255 -6.97 18.59 23.20
C ASN A 255 -7.08 17.78 24.50
N LEU A 256 -7.25 16.45 24.42
CA LEU A 256 -7.27 15.60 25.60
C LEU A 256 -5.86 15.47 26.21
N PRO A 257 -5.76 15.28 27.55
CA PRO A 257 -4.47 15.09 28.18
C PRO A 257 -3.79 13.80 27.67
N TRP A 258 -2.54 13.94 27.23
CA TRP A 258 -1.73 12.82 26.76
C TRP A 258 -1.30 11.91 27.90
N ALA A 259 -1.42 10.60 27.70
CA ALA A 259 -0.82 9.62 28.60
C ALA A 259 0.70 9.60 28.38
N ILE A 260 1.47 9.74 29.48
CA ILE A 260 2.93 9.70 29.42
C ILE A 260 3.37 8.24 29.58
N PRO A 261 4.02 7.64 28.56
CA PRO A 261 4.48 6.26 28.65
C PRO A 261 5.59 6.13 29.71
N GLN A 262 5.51 5.07 30.52
CA GLN A 262 6.59 4.64 31.41
C GLN A 262 7.44 3.55 30.73
N GLU A 263 8.38 2.98 31.48
CA GLU A 263 9.21 1.88 30.99
C GLU A 263 8.35 0.71 30.47
N SER A 264 8.67 0.25 29.26
CA SER A 264 7.99 -0.88 28.63
C SER A 264 8.44 -2.19 29.28
N VAL A 265 7.48 -3.04 29.66
CA VAL A 265 7.74 -4.36 30.23
C VAL A 265 7.22 -5.44 29.28
N THR A 266 8.06 -6.45 28.99
CA THR A 266 7.64 -7.61 28.19
C THR A 266 6.72 -8.51 29.00
N LEU A 267 5.46 -8.64 28.57
CA LEU A 267 4.45 -9.48 29.21
C LEU A 267 4.27 -10.79 28.43
N GLY A 268 4.51 -11.93 29.07
CA GLY A 268 4.13 -13.24 28.55
C GLY A 268 4.93 -13.80 27.37
N GLY A 269 5.93 -13.07 26.86
CA GLY A 269 6.87 -13.54 25.83
C GLY A 269 6.30 -13.64 24.41
N GLU A 270 7.15 -13.99 23.43
CA GLU A 270 6.82 -13.98 22.00
C GLU A 270 5.70 -14.95 21.61
N LEU A 271 5.51 -16.04 22.36
CA LEU A 271 4.45 -17.02 22.10
C LEU A 271 3.03 -16.43 22.19
N ARG A 272 2.86 -15.29 22.87
CA ARG A 272 1.57 -14.59 22.92
C ARG A 272 1.20 -13.93 21.59
N LEU A 273 2.17 -13.63 20.73
CA LEU A 273 1.95 -13.01 19.43
C LEU A 273 1.20 -13.92 18.45
N THR A 274 1.34 -15.24 18.61
CA THR A 274 0.72 -16.26 17.75
C THR A 274 -0.30 -17.11 18.48
N ALA A 275 -0.64 -16.77 19.72
CA ALA A 275 -1.55 -17.54 20.54
C ALA A 275 -2.95 -17.63 19.90
N THR A 276 -3.48 -18.86 19.83
CA THR A 276 -4.85 -19.12 19.41
C THR A 276 -5.81 -18.83 20.56
N SER A 277 -6.90 -18.10 20.28
CA SER A 277 -7.92 -17.86 21.30
C SER A 277 -8.71 -19.14 21.61
N ALA A 278 -9.27 -19.24 22.83
CA ALA A 278 -10.15 -20.37 23.18
C ALA A 278 -11.36 -20.50 22.23
N ALA A 279 -11.85 -19.37 21.71
CA ALA A 279 -12.95 -19.33 20.74
C ALA A 279 -12.53 -19.89 19.36
N GLU A 280 -11.35 -19.51 18.85
CA GLU A 280 -10.79 -20.08 17.61
C GLU A 280 -10.54 -21.58 17.76
N GLN A 281 -9.97 -22.02 18.89
CA GLN A 281 -9.75 -23.43 19.16
C GLN A 281 -11.08 -24.20 19.16
N GLN A 282 -12.12 -23.68 19.81
CA GLN A 282 -13.45 -24.30 19.78
C GLN A 282 -14.05 -24.33 18.36
N SER A 283 -13.85 -23.29 17.56
CA SER A 283 -14.30 -23.26 16.17
C SER A 283 -13.60 -24.34 15.34
N GLN A 284 -12.29 -24.49 15.48
CA GLN A 284 -11.51 -25.53 14.79
C GLN A 284 -12.01 -26.93 15.17
N TRP A 285 -12.31 -27.18 16.45
CA TRP A 285 -12.91 -28.44 16.91
C TRP A 285 -14.29 -28.69 16.29
N LYS A 286 -15.13 -27.66 16.19
CA LYS A 286 -16.44 -27.76 15.51
C LYS A 286 -16.26 -28.08 14.03
N THR A 287 -15.35 -27.39 13.35
CA THR A 287 -15.02 -27.66 11.95
C THR A 287 -14.55 -29.11 11.77
N LEU A 288 -13.66 -29.60 12.63
CA LEU A 288 -13.19 -30.99 12.60
C LEU A 288 -14.34 -32.00 12.77
N LEU A 289 -15.27 -31.74 13.68
CA LEU A 289 -16.47 -32.56 13.88
C LEU A 289 -17.35 -32.61 12.62
N VAL A 290 -17.56 -31.46 11.97
CA VAL A 290 -18.33 -31.38 10.72
C VAL A 290 -17.65 -32.18 9.62
N TRP A 291 -16.33 -32.04 9.46
CA TRP A 291 -15.56 -32.83 8.50
C TRP A 291 -15.63 -34.33 8.81
N GLY A 292 -15.53 -34.72 10.08
CA GLY A 292 -15.68 -36.10 10.51
C GLY A 292 -17.06 -36.67 10.14
N ALA A 293 -18.13 -35.92 10.38
CA ALA A 293 -19.49 -36.30 10.00
C ALA A 293 -19.67 -36.41 8.48
N LEU A 294 -19.07 -35.49 7.71
CA LEU A 294 -19.11 -35.49 6.25
C LEU A 294 -18.41 -36.73 5.67
N ILE A 295 -17.20 -37.04 6.14
CA ILE A 295 -16.44 -38.23 5.71
C ILE A 295 -17.24 -39.50 6.03
N LEU A 296 -17.87 -39.57 7.21
CA LEU A 296 -18.72 -40.69 7.58
C LEU A 296 -19.93 -40.84 6.64
N GLY A 297 -20.59 -39.74 6.30
CA GLY A 297 -21.69 -39.73 5.33
C GLY A 297 -21.27 -40.24 3.95
N VAL A 298 -20.13 -39.78 3.44
CA VAL A 298 -19.56 -40.25 2.16
C VAL A 298 -19.22 -41.74 2.22
N ALA A 299 -18.66 -42.22 3.33
CA ALA A 299 -18.34 -43.64 3.51
C ALA A 299 -19.60 -44.52 3.47
N VAL A 300 -20.71 -44.07 4.07
CA VAL A 300 -22.00 -44.79 4.03
C VAL A 300 -22.54 -44.85 2.60
N LEU A 301 -22.50 -43.74 1.85
CA LEU A 301 -22.94 -43.71 0.46
C LEU A 301 -22.07 -44.60 -0.43
N ALA A 302 -20.75 -44.56 -0.27
CA ALA A 302 -19.83 -45.43 -0.99
C ALA A 302 -20.06 -46.92 -0.67
N PHE A 303 -20.34 -47.24 0.59
CA PHE A 303 -20.69 -48.60 1.02
C PHE A 303 -21.99 -49.09 0.38
N MET A 304 -23.03 -48.26 0.35
CA MET A 304 -24.29 -48.60 -0.33
C MET A 304 -24.11 -48.79 -1.83
N ALA A 305 -23.37 -47.90 -2.50
CA ALA A 305 -23.07 -48.04 -3.93
C ALA A 305 -22.29 -49.33 -4.24
N TRP A 306 -21.29 -49.67 -3.41
CA TRP A 306 -20.54 -50.92 -3.55
C TRP A 306 -21.42 -52.15 -3.34
N ARG A 307 -22.34 -52.10 -2.37
CA ARG A 307 -23.30 -53.17 -2.11
C ARG A 307 -24.23 -53.40 -3.31
N ILE A 308 -24.82 -52.33 -3.85
CA ILE A 308 -25.71 -52.41 -5.01
C ILE A 308 -24.96 -52.97 -6.22
N TRP A 309 -23.73 -52.48 -6.48
CA TRP A 309 -22.91 -53.01 -7.56
C TRP A 309 -22.62 -54.51 -7.40
N ARG A 310 -22.41 -54.98 -6.16
CA ARG A 310 -22.21 -56.40 -5.86
C ARG A 310 -23.48 -57.23 -6.08
N GLU A 311 -24.66 -56.68 -5.82
CA GLU A 311 -25.95 -57.33 -6.04
C GLU A 311 -26.26 -57.42 -7.56
N VAL A 312 -26.08 -56.33 -8.31
CA VAL A 312 -26.26 -56.33 -9.79
C VAL A 312 -25.31 -57.30 -10.49
N LYS A 313 -24.06 -57.45 -10.02
CA LYS A 313 -23.11 -58.42 -10.58
C LYS A 313 -23.50 -59.88 -10.29
N LYS A 314 -24.32 -60.13 -9.26
CA LYS A 314 -24.85 -61.46 -8.94
C LYS A 314 -26.06 -61.81 -9.81
N ASP A 315 -26.89 -60.83 -10.15
CA ASP A 315 -28.10 -61.05 -10.96
C ASP A 315 -27.81 -61.11 -12.47
N GLY A 316 -26.70 -60.51 -12.93
CA GLY A 316 -26.23 -60.63 -14.33
C GLY A 316 -25.51 -61.94 -14.68
N ALA A 317 -25.49 -62.92 -13.77
CA ALA A 317 -24.87 -64.23 -13.95
C ALA A 317 -25.89 -65.39 -13.92
N ALA A 318 -27.17 -65.10 -14.15
CA ALA A 318 -28.25 -66.07 -14.32
C ALA A 318 -28.69 -66.14 -15.79
#